data_AF-A0A1Q3ED82-F1
#
_entry.id   AF-A0A1Q3ED82-F1
#
_cell.length_a   1.000
_cell.length_b   1.000
_cell.length_c   1.000
_cell.angle_alpha   90.00
_cell.angle_beta   90.00
_cell.angle_gamma   90.00
#
_symmetry.space_group_name_H-M   'P 1'
#
loop_
_entity.id
_entity.type
_entity.pdbx_description
1 polymer ?
#
loop_
_entity_poly.entity_id
_entity_poly.type
_entity_poly.pdbx_seq_one_letter_code
_entity_poly.pdbx_strand_id
1 'polypeptide(L)'
;MAHGRRPSQSLIHSPELASNFTATAPLSDAEDWLTLWQASFARDIIDSRIVAVDGQISVEEACDILLSEDIPCLAIKSIDHSVSGLFDFSDVNAFLTLAATKHTFSAEAVQEKPRVDDIFTAARSGHVLVSIVSNLSEKNPLHTLPYDATVVSLLEVFARGAHRVLIKSNSSEASEEEFIGIVSDRRLLTWFLSFAQQSESESLRTYLSNPLSSFSDSLPSLNLFASVVATKVVTDIGKIVVPSQSNQILSLSIQHFISLIKGPDGSMDGQDRYPVYSVLPTSTMLYTIQKLLATNAHRVFITQDSTVSSPLLSPKSSGNLAGLVSVVDILSLFARLAKVKDVDPTRVRSL
;
A
#
# COMPACT_ATOMS: atom_id res chain seq x y z
N MET A 1 -42.49 45.49 -38.13
CA MET A 1 -41.09 45.80 -38.49
C MET A 1 -40.19 45.49 -37.31
N ALA A 2 -39.01 44.97 -37.60
CA ALA A 2 -38.20 44.12 -36.76
C ALA A 2 -37.41 44.80 -35.64
N HIS A 3 -36.96 43.93 -34.73
CA HIS A 3 -35.99 44.04 -33.64
C HIS A 3 -34.76 44.93 -33.85
N GLY A 4 -34.24 45.41 -32.72
CA GLY A 4 -32.85 45.88 -32.58
C GLY A 4 -32.40 45.98 -31.12
N ARG A 5 -32.18 44.86 -30.43
CA ARG A 5 -31.30 44.80 -29.24
C ARG A 5 -30.03 44.07 -29.65
N ARG A 6 -28.90 44.76 -29.49
CA ARG A 6 -27.52 44.26 -29.66
C ARG A 6 -27.18 43.36 -28.47
N PRO A 7 -26.61 42.16 -28.68
CA PRO A 7 -25.71 41.57 -27.71
C PRO A 7 -24.30 41.40 -28.32
N SER A 8 -23.34 41.80 -27.51
CA SER A 8 -21.91 41.58 -27.62
C SER A 8 -21.58 40.10 -27.87
N GLN A 9 -20.74 39.84 -28.88
CA GLN A 9 -20.10 38.56 -29.12
C GLN A 9 -19.06 38.31 -28.00
N SER A 10 -19.32 37.34 -27.14
CA SER A 10 -18.27 36.67 -26.37
C SER A 10 -17.84 35.43 -27.14
N LEU A 11 -16.57 35.39 -27.55
CA LEU A 11 -15.91 34.23 -28.12
C LEU A 11 -16.02 33.07 -27.12
N ILE A 12 -16.89 32.10 -27.43
CA ILE A 12 -16.90 30.80 -26.77
C ILE A 12 -15.70 30.04 -27.33
N HIS A 13 -14.58 30.07 -26.60
CA HIS A 13 -13.56 29.06 -26.79
C HIS A 13 -14.15 27.77 -26.20
N SER A 14 -14.65 26.89 -27.06
CA SER A 14 -14.91 25.50 -26.69
C SER A 14 -13.62 24.93 -26.08
N PRO A 15 -13.67 24.23 -24.94
CA PRO A 15 -12.50 23.49 -24.49
C PRO A 15 -12.29 22.40 -25.53
N GLU A 16 -11.26 22.56 -26.36
CA GLU A 16 -10.77 21.47 -27.18
C GLU A 16 -10.53 20.29 -26.25
N LEU A 17 -11.16 19.15 -26.59
CA LEU A 17 -10.82 17.85 -26.04
C LEU A 17 -9.30 17.78 -25.94
N ALA A 18 -8.77 17.71 -24.72
CA ALA A 18 -7.37 17.39 -24.51
C ALA A 18 -7.08 16.18 -25.40
N SER A 19 -6.15 16.34 -26.34
CA SER A 19 -5.67 15.22 -27.13
C SER A 19 -5.25 14.14 -26.14
N ASN A 20 -5.91 12.97 -26.21
CA ASN A 20 -5.57 11.81 -25.39
C ASN A 20 -4.19 11.32 -25.83
N PHE A 21 -3.14 11.98 -25.36
CA PHE A 21 -1.76 11.58 -25.60
C PHE A 21 -1.43 10.43 -24.67
N THR A 22 -1.33 9.22 -25.21
CA THR A 22 -0.90 8.04 -24.46
C THR A 22 0.63 8.03 -24.37
N ALA A 23 1.16 7.96 -23.14
CA ALA A 23 2.59 7.83 -22.91
C ALA A 23 3.06 6.43 -23.32
N THR A 24 3.86 6.34 -24.38
CA THR A 24 4.47 5.10 -24.85
C THR A 24 5.98 5.15 -24.64
N ALA A 25 6.54 4.08 -24.06
CA ALA A 25 7.98 3.89 -24.02
C ALA A 25 8.45 3.39 -25.40
N PRO A 26 9.44 4.04 -26.05
CA PRO A 26 10.07 3.47 -27.24
C PRO A 26 10.58 2.06 -26.94
N LEU A 27 10.38 1.13 -27.88
CA LEU A 27 10.70 -0.28 -27.64
C LEU A 27 12.19 -0.51 -27.32
N SER A 28 13.08 0.23 -28.00
CA SER A 28 14.52 0.21 -27.73
C SER A 28 14.84 0.58 -26.28
N ASP A 29 14.29 1.70 -25.82
CA ASP A 29 14.57 2.23 -24.49
C ASP A 29 14.06 1.27 -23.41
N ALA A 30 12.87 0.69 -23.62
CA ALA A 30 12.30 -0.29 -22.70
C ALA A 30 13.14 -1.58 -22.60
N GLU A 31 13.75 -2.02 -23.70
CA GLU A 31 14.63 -3.20 -23.72
C GLU A 31 15.98 -2.92 -23.05
N ASP A 32 16.52 -1.71 -23.21
CA ASP A 32 17.72 -1.27 -22.52
C ASP A 32 17.49 -1.18 -21.01
N TRP A 33 16.37 -0.59 -20.57
CA TRP A 33 16.00 -0.56 -19.15
C TRP A 33 15.87 -1.97 -18.57
N LEU A 34 15.17 -2.87 -19.28
CA LEU A 34 14.98 -4.24 -18.83
C LEU A 34 16.31 -4.96 -18.62
N THR A 35 17.28 -4.77 -19.52
CA THR A 35 18.62 -5.35 -19.38
C THR A 35 19.29 -4.90 -18.09
N LEU A 36 19.19 -3.61 -17.75
CA LEU A 36 19.74 -3.06 -16.50
C LEU A 36 18.99 -3.55 -15.26
N TRP A 37 17.66 -3.70 -15.35
CA TRP A 37 16.83 -4.21 -14.24
C TRP A 37 17.13 -5.69 -13.96
N GLN A 38 17.41 -6.50 -15.00
CA GLN A 38 17.84 -7.89 -14.86
C GLN A 38 19.25 -8.03 -14.28
N ALA A 39 20.12 -7.04 -14.49
CA ALA A 39 21.46 -7.02 -13.91
C ALA A 39 21.49 -6.55 -12.44
N SER A 40 20.39 -5.98 -11.93
CA SER A 40 20.31 -5.40 -10.59
C SER A 40 19.72 -6.40 -9.60
N PHE A 41 20.47 -6.73 -8.53
CA PHE A 41 20.04 -7.75 -7.58
C PHE A 41 19.11 -7.20 -6.49
N ALA A 42 18.13 -8.02 -6.10
CA ALA A 42 17.18 -7.72 -5.02
C ALA A 42 17.88 -7.53 -3.67
N ARG A 43 18.93 -8.32 -3.40
CA ARG A 43 19.71 -8.25 -2.16
C ARG A 43 20.41 -6.90 -1.94
N ASP A 44 20.73 -6.18 -3.02
CA ASP A 44 21.43 -4.89 -2.95
C ASP A 44 20.51 -3.75 -2.49
N ILE A 45 19.20 -3.99 -2.44
CA ILE A 45 18.20 -2.99 -2.05
C ILE A 45 17.43 -3.35 -0.78
N ILE A 46 17.88 -4.32 0.02
CA ILE A 46 17.29 -4.64 1.34
C ILE A 46 17.12 -3.37 2.19
N ASP A 47 15.94 -3.21 2.79
CA ASP A 47 15.58 -2.04 3.62
C ASP A 47 15.17 -2.38 5.05
N SER A 48 15.03 -3.67 5.39
CA SER A 48 14.77 -4.09 6.76
C SER A 48 15.52 -5.36 7.12
N ARG A 49 16.00 -5.43 8.36
CA ARG A 49 16.51 -6.66 8.96
C ARG A 49 15.37 -7.65 9.22
N ILE A 50 15.73 -8.90 9.46
CA ILE A 50 14.80 -9.96 9.86
C ILE A 50 14.93 -10.17 11.35
N VAL A 51 13.80 -10.12 12.05
CA VAL A 51 13.70 -10.56 13.44
C VAL A 51 12.74 -11.73 13.45
N ALA A 52 13.29 -12.90 13.78
CA ALA A 52 12.55 -14.14 13.80
C ALA A 52 12.20 -14.51 15.24
N VAL A 53 10.95 -14.90 15.48
CA VAL A 53 10.43 -15.29 16.80
C VAL A 53 9.82 -16.68 16.74
N ASP A 54 9.83 -17.39 17.86
CA ASP A 54 9.17 -18.68 17.98
C ASP A 54 7.65 -18.51 17.87
N GLY A 55 6.98 -19.31 17.03
CA GLY A 55 5.53 -19.25 16.85
C GLY A 55 4.71 -19.57 18.10
N GLN A 56 5.33 -20.07 19.17
CA GLN A 56 4.71 -20.35 20.47
C GLN A 56 4.69 -19.16 21.42
N ILE A 57 5.31 -18.02 21.09
CA ILE A 57 5.17 -16.82 21.92
C ILE A 57 3.75 -16.24 21.82
N SER A 58 3.38 -15.45 22.83
CA SER A 58 2.09 -14.75 22.86
C SER A 58 2.03 -13.61 21.83
N VAL A 59 0.82 -13.25 21.41
CA VAL A 59 0.58 -12.07 20.55
C VAL A 59 1.07 -10.80 21.22
N GLU A 60 0.88 -10.67 22.53
CA GLU A 60 1.32 -9.53 23.35
C GLU A 60 2.85 -9.39 23.32
N GLU A 61 3.57 -10.48 23.58
CA GLU A 61 5.04 -10.51 23.52
C GLU A 61 5.55 -10.21 22.11
N ALA A 62 4.90 -10.74 21.07
CA ALA A 62 5.23 -10.41 19.69
C ALA A 62 5.01 -8.92 19.37
N CYS A 63 3.96 -8.29 19.93
CA CYS A 63 3.72 -6.85 19.79
C CYS A 63 4.81 -6.02 20.48
N ASP A 64 5.25 -6.43 21.67
CA ASP A 64 6.33 -5.74 22.39
C ASP A 64 7.66 -5.80 21.61
N ILE A 65 7.95 -6.94 20.97
CA ILE A 65 9.13 -7.08 20.09
C ILE A 65 8.97 -6.18 18.86
N LEU A 66 7.80 -6.17 18.19
CA LEU A 66 7.53 -5.27 17.04
C LEU A 66 7.77 -3.80 17.40
N LEU A 67 7.30 -3.36 18.57
CA LEU A 67 7.43 -1.98 19.03
C LEU A 67 8.87 -1.63 19.43
N SER A 68 9.56 -2.53 20.13
CA SER A 68 10.91 -2.29 20.66
C SER A 68 11.99 -2.36 19.58
N GLU A 69 11.85 -3.27 18.62
CA GLU A 69 12.81 -3.44 17.52
C GLU A 69 12.63 -2.35 16.43
N ASP A 70 11.50 -1.64 16.42
CA ASP A 70 11.10 -0.66 15.39
C ASP A 70 11.20 -1.26 13.98
N ILE A 71 10.60 -2.44 13.81
CA ILE A 71 10.60 -3.19 12.57
C ILE A 71 9.17 -3.34 12.04
N PRO A 72 9.01 -3.54 10.73
CA PRO A 72 7.70 -3.41 10.13
C PRO A 72 6.91 -4.73 10.12
N CYS A 73 7.56 -5.87 10.40
CA CYS A 73 6.94 -7.18 10.68
C CYS A 73 7.94 -8.15 11.34
N LEU A 74 7.44 -9.18 12.01
CA LEU A 74 8.20 -10.32 12.51
C LEU A 74 8.13 -11.50 11.55
N ALA A 75 9.21 -12.28 11.48
CA ALA A 75 9.19 -13.60 10.85
C ALA A 75 8.85 -14.66 11.91
N ILE A 76 7.84 -15.47 11.65
CA ILE A 76 7.38 -16.49 12.60
C ILE A 76 8.06 -17.81 12.25
N LYS A 77 8.79 -18.38 13.21
CA LYS A 77 9.38 -19.70 13.09
C LYS A 77 8.39 -20.78 13.51
N SER A 78 8.32 -21.82 12.70
CA SER A 78 7.66 -23.08 13.03
C SER A 78 8.56 -23.93 13.95
N ILE A 79 8.02 -25.05 14.42
CA ILE A 79 8.69 -26.02 15.32
C ILE A 79 9.94 -26.60 14.65
N ASP A 80 9.94 -26.71 13.33
CA ASP A 80 11.06 -27.16 12.49
C ASP A 80 12.08 -26.04 12.19
N HIS A 81 11.99 -24.91 12.89
CA HIS A 81 12.83 -23.71 12.74
C HIS A 81 12.73 -23.02 11.36
N SER A 82 11.86 -23.50 10.46
CA SER A 82 11.55 -22.85 9.19
C SER A 82 10.68 -21.60 9.42
N VAL A 83 10.79 -20.61 8.54
CA VAL A 83 9.92 -19.43 8.58
C VAL A 83 8.58 -19.79 7.95
N SER A 84 7.51 -19.81 8.76
CA SER A 84 6.18 -20.24 8.34
C SER A 84 5.26 -19.08 7.96
N GLY A 85 5.54 -17.87 8.44
CA GLY A 85 4.68 -16.71 8.20
C GLY A 85 5.30 -15.40 8.65
N LEU A 86 4.57 -14.31 8.37
CA LEU A 86 4.88 -12.97 8.85
C LEU A 86 3.80 -12.49 9.81
N PHE A 87 4.18 -11.64 10.76
CA PHE A 87 3.25 -11.03 11.71
C PHE A 87 3.50 -9.53 11.81
N ASP A 88 2.44 -8.73 11.66
CA ASP A 88 2.49 -7.27 11.78
C ASP A 88 1.24 -6.70 12.47
N PHE A 89 1.17 -5.36 12.58
CA PHE A 89 0.00 -4.70 13.17
C PHE A 89 -1.28 -4.83 12.33
N SER A 90 -1.19 -5.21 11.06
CA SER A 90 -2.39 -5.54 10.27
C SER A 90 -3.05 -6.80 10.82
N ASP A 91 -2.25 -7.80 11.20
CA ASP A 91 -2.73 -9.04 11.82
C ASP A 91 -3.29 -8.80 13.22
N VAL A 92 -2.65 -7.95 14.01
CA VAL A 92 -3.19 -7.50 15.30
C VAL A 92 -4.55 -6.83 15.11
N ASN A 93 -4.68 -5.93 14.14
CA ASN A 93 -5.95 -5.28 13.85
C ASN A 93 -7.03 -6.26 13.38
N ALA A 94 -6.67 -7.26 12.57
CA ALA A 94 -7.58 -8.32 12.18
C ALA A 94 -8.03 -9.15 13.38
N PHE A 95 -7.10 -9.50 14.27
CA PHE A 95 -7.37 -10.24 15.51
C PHE A 95 -8.29 -9.46 16.46
N LEU A 96 -8.02 -8.18 16.70
CA LEU A 96 -8.84 -7.33 17.54
C LEU A 96 -10.24 -7.12 16.94
N THR A 97 -10.32 -6.96 15.62
CA THR A 97 -11.60 -6.86 14.91
C THR A 97 -12.41 -8.15 15.08
N LEU A 98 -11.76 -9.31 14.91
CA LEU A 98 -12.38 -10.62 15.08
C LEU A 98 -12.88 -10.83 16.53
N ALA A 99 -12.09 -10.43 17.53
CA ALA A 99 -12.48 -10.48 18.93
C ALA A 99 -13.69 -9.58 19.22
N ALA A 100 -13.71 -8.36 18.67
CA ALA A 100 -14.81 -7.41 18.86
C ALA A 100 -16.11 -7.87 18.17
N THR A 101 -16.00 -8.49 16.99
CA THR A 101 -17.16 -8.94 16.21
C THR A 101 -17.60 -10.37 16.55
N LYS A 102 -16.99 -11.04 17.53
CA LYS A 102 -17.31 -12.42 17.94
C LYS A 102 -18.81 -12.71 18.08
N HIS A 103 -19.56 -11.78 18.67
CA HIS A 103 -21.01 -11.91 18.90
C HIS A 103 -21.87 -11.86 17.62
N THR A 104 -21.29 -11.44 16.50
CA THR A 104 -21.98 -11.35 15.20
C THR A 104 -21.86 -12.62 14.37
N PHE A 105 -20.98 -13.55 14.75
CA PHE A 105 -20.82 -14.81 14.03
C PHE A 105 -21.91 -15.82 14.43
N SER A 106 -22.58 -16.39 13.43
CA SER A 106 -23.41 -17.59 13.64
C SER A 106 -22.50 -18.82 13.80
N ALA A 107 -23.02 -19.87 14.46
CA ALA A 107 -22.27 -21.12 14.64
C ALA A 107 -21.85 -21.77 13.29
N GLU A 108 -22.61 -21.53 12.23
CA GLU A 108 -22.33 -21.99 10.85
C GLU A 108 -21.16 -21.23 10.22
N ALA A 109 -21.09 -19.90 10.40
CA ALA A 109 -20.00 -19.07 9.86
C ALA A 109 -18.63 -19.35 10.51
N VAL A 110 -18.62 -19.84 11.76
CA VAL A 110 -17.39 -20.23 12.47
C VAL A 110 -16.87 -21.59 11.97
N GLN A 111 -17.76 -22.52 11.59
CA GLN A 111 -17.36 -23.83 11.06
C GLN A 111 -16.65 -23.74 9.70
N GLU A 112 -16.95 -22.72 8.90
CA GLU A 112 -16.25 -22.49 7.62
C GLU A 112 -14.80 -21.99 7.79
N LYS A 113 -14.43 -21.52 8.99
CA LYS A 113 -13.08 -20.99 9.28
C LYS A 113 -12.51 -21.60 10.56
N PRO A 114 -11.95 -22.83 10.50
CA PRO A 114 -11.45 -23.54 11.69
C PRO A 114 -10.41 -22.74 12.48
N ARG A 115 -9.55 -22.00 11.77
CA ARG A 115 -8.55 -21.11 12.38
C ARG A 115 -9.16 -20.02 13.28
N VAL A 116 -10.35 -19.52 12.95
CA VAL A 116 -11.06 -18.52 13.76
C VAL A 116 -11.57 -19.14 15.06
N ASP A 117 -12.04 -20.39 15.02
CA ASP A 117 -12.48 -21.12 16.22
C ASP A 117 -11.31 -21.40 17.18
N ASP A 118 -10.14 -21.77 16.65
CA ASP A 118 -8.91 -21.94 17.41
C ASP A 118 -8.52 -20.65 18.15
N ILE A 119 -8.58 -19.52 17.44
CA ILE A 119 -8.32 -18.19 18.02
C ILE A 119 -9.31 -17.87 19.13
N PHE A 120 -10.62 -18.12 18.94
CA PHE A 120 -11.61 -17.88 19.98
C PHE A 120 -11.43 -18.79 21.19
N THR A 121 -10.98 -20.02 20.97
CA THR A 121 -10.67 -20.97 22.04
C THR A 121 -9.45 -20.52 22.83
N ALA A 122 -8.36 -20.15 22.15
CA ALA A 122 -7.13 -19.65 22.76
C ALA A 122 -7.35 -18.32 23.52
N ALA A 123 -8.18 -17.44 22.97
CA ALA A 123 -8.53 -16.17 23.62
C ALA A 123 -9.29 -16.38 24.94
N ARG A 124 -10.11 -17.45 25.07
CA ARG A 124 -10.76 -17.78 26.36
C ARG A 124 -9.76 -18.21 27.43
N SER A 125 -8.67 -18.87 27.04
CA SER A 125 -7.59 -19.22 27.97
C SER A 125 -6.68 -18.04 28.33
N GLY A 126 -6.84 -16.88 27.67
CA GLY A 126 -6.04 -15.68 27.92
C GLY A 126 -4.61 -15.76 27.36
N HIS A 127 -4.33 -16.72 26.49
CA HIS A 127 -3.03 -16.88 25.84
C HIS A 127 -3.23 -17.24 24.38
N VAL A 128 -2.95 -16.29 23.49
CA VAL A 128 -3.10 -16.47 22.04
C VAL A 128 -1.71 -16.51 21.43
N LEU A 129 -1.42 -17.59 20.71
CA LEU A 129 -0.12 -17.76 20.06
C LEU A 129 0.00 -16.88 18.82
N VAL A 130 1.19 -16.33 18.58
CA VAL A 130 1.43 -15.53 17.37
C VAL A 130 1.29 -16.36 16.10
N SER A 131 1.63 -17.66 16.13
CA SER A 131 1.50 -18.58 14.99
C SER A 131 0.07 -18.69 14.45
N ILE A 132 -0.94 -18.70 15.33
CA ILE A 132 -2.34 -18.78 14.91
C ILE A 132 -2.90 -17.44 14.43
N VAL A 133 -2.23 -16.32 14.71
CA VAL A 133 -2.62 -14.96 14.27
C VAL A 133 -1.79 -14.44 13.08
N SER A 134 -0.62 -15.03 12.80
CA SER A 134 0.26 -14.64 11.69
C SER A 134 -0.45 -14.60 10.33
N ASN A 135 -0.37 -13.48 9.60
CA ASN A 135 -1.08 -13.27 8.33
C ASN A 135 -2.61 -13.47 8.42
N LEU A 136 -3.23 -13.26 9.59
CA LEU A 136 -4.69 -13.27 9.75
C LEU A 136 -5.37 -12.16 8.95
N SER A 137 -4.66 -11.06 8.69
CA SER A 137 -5.16 -9.97 7.84
C SER A 137 -5.17 -10.30 6.36
N GLU A 138 -4.46 -11.36 5.94
CA GLU A 138 -4.22 -11.75 4.55
C GLU A 138 -3.47 -10.68 3.71
N LYS A 139 -2.96 -9.61 4.35
CA LYS A 139 -2.29 -8.50 3.66
C LYS A 139 -0.79 -8.69 3.47
N ASN A 140 -0.16 -9.55 4.28
CA ASN A 140 1.28 -9.76 4.26
C ASN A 140 1.61 -11.25 4.15
N PRO A 141 1.20 -11.92 3.06
CA PRO A 141 1.60 -13.29 2.82
C PRO A 141 3.13 -13.40 2.74
N LEU A 142 3.67 -14.52 3.22
CA LEU A 142 5.09 -14.80 3.16
C LEU A 142 5.51 -15.01 1.70
N HIS A 143 6.30 -14.08 1.17
CA HIS A 143 6.98 -14.23 -0.11
C HIS A 143 8.48 -14.31 0.10
N THR A 144 9.11 -15.25 -0.60
CA THR A 144 10.56 -15.44 -0.55
C THR A 144 11.15 -15.43 -1.96
N LEU A 145 12.36 -14.90 -2.10
CA LEU A 145 13.11 -14.92 -3.35
C LEU A 145 14.53 -15.47 -3.08
N PRO A 146 15.15 -16.16 -4.07
CA PRO A 146 16.49 -16.68 -3.93
C PRO A 146 17.54 -15.55 -3.89
N TYR A 147 18.77 -15.90 -3.49
CA TYR A 147 19.86 -14.94 -3.34
C TYR A 147 20.20 -14.18 -4.63
N ASP A 148 20.07 -14.84 -5.78
CA ASP A 148 20.35 -14.31 -7.12
C ASP A 148 19.16 -13.57 -7.76
N ALA A 149 18.04 -13.43 -7.04
CA ALA A 149 16.87 -12.71 -7.53
C ALA A 149 17.19 -11.25 -7.88
N THR A 150 16.43 -10.72 -8.84
CA THR A 150 16.66 -9.40 -9.44
C THR A 150 15.53 -8.43 -9.14
N VAL A 151 15.69 -7.17 -9.54
CA VAL A 151 14.63 -6.16 -9.55
C VAL A 151 13.39 -6.66 -10.33
N VAL A 152 13.57 -7.42 -11.41
CA VAL A 152 12.46 -8.00 -12.17
C VAL A 152 11.72 -9.05 -11.35
N SER A 153 12.43 -9.90 -10.60
CA SER A 153 11.82 -10.86 -9.68
C SER A 153 10.99 -10.17 -8.59
N LEU A 154 11.44 -9.01 -8.10
CA LEU A 154 10.65 -8.21 -7.15
C LEU A 154 9.42 -7.60 -7.80
N LEU A 155 9.50 -7.13 -9.05
CA LEU A 155 8.35 -6.63 -9.81
C LEU A 155 7.26 -7.71 -9.96
N GLU A 156 7.65 -8.97 -10.22
CA GLU A 156 6.69 -10.08 -10.28
C GLU A 156 5.88 -10.22 -8.99
N VAL A 157 6.51 -10.03 -7.83
CA VAL A 157 5.83 -10.18 -6.55
C VAL A 157 5.02 -8.93 -6.21
N PHE A 158 5.63 -7.74 -6.23
CA PHE A 158 4.99 -6.51 -5.76
C PHE A 158 3.93 -5.94 -6.69
N ALA A 159 4.02 -6.17 -8.00
CA ALA A 159 2.97 -5.79 -8.93
C ALA A 159 1.65 -6.55 -8.69
N ARG A 160 1.70 -7.65 -7.94
CA ARG A 160 0.53 -8.45 -7.53
C ARG A 160 0.03 -8.10 -6.13
N GLY A 161 0.53 -7.02 -5.53
CA GLY A 161 0.00 -6.48 -4.28
C GLY A 161 0.69 -6.95 -3.00
N ALA A 162 1.74 -7.76 -3.11
CA ALA A 162 2.59 -8.03 -1.96
C ALA A 162 3.28 -6.74 -1.48
N HIS A 163 3.51 -6.63 -0.18
CA HIS A 163 4.21 -5.47 0.41
C HIS A 163 5.65 -5.76 0.79
N ARG A 164 5.99 -7.04 0.99
CA ARG A 164 7.29 -7.47 1.51
C ARG A 164 7.74 -8.78 0.87
N VAL A 165 9.04 -8.92 0.69
CA VAL A 165 9.69 -10.15 0.24
C VAL A 165 10.94 -10.39 1.08
N LEU A 166 11.12 -11.62 1.54
CA LEU A 166 12.34 -12.08 2.21
C LEU A 166 13.34 -12.60 1.18
N ILE A 167 14.60 -12.22 1.30
CA ILE A 167 15.67 -12.69 0.41
C ILE A 167 16.45 -13.81 1.12
N LYS A 168 16.54 -14.97 0.47
CA LYS A 168 17.29 -16.13 1.00
C LYS A 168 18.79 -15.88 0.95
N SER A 169 19.50 -16.44 1.92
CA SER A 169 20.96 -16.51 1.94
C SER A 169 21.49 -17.45 0.86
N ASN A 170 22.75 -17.30 0.50
CA ASN A 170 23.46 -18.20 -0.42
C ASN A 170 24.13 -19.39 0.32
N SER A 171 23.91 -19.52 1.63
CA SER A 171 24.54 -20.54 2.46
C SER A 171 23.93 -21.92 2.17
N SER A 172 24.64 -22.73 1.38
CA SER A 172 24.29 -24.13 1.10
C SER A 172 24.49 -25.08 2.29
N GLU A 173 24.83 -24.58 3.48
CA GLU A 173 25.30 -25.40 4.61
C GLU A 173 24.39 -25.42 5.85
N ALA A 174 23.21 -24.80 5.85
CA ALA A 174 22.32 -24.87 7.01
C ALA A 174 21.09 -25.75 6.74
N SER A 175 20.81 -26.65 7.67
CA SER A 175 19.53 -27.33 7.84
C SER A 175 18.34 -26.38 8.12
N GLU A 176 18.59 -25.06 8.16
CA GLU A 176 17.61 -24.00 8.42
C GLU A 176 17.57 -23.03 7.23
N GLU A 177 16.36 -22.61 6.84
CA GLU A 177 16.19 -21.56 5.85
C GLU A 177 16.69 -20.22 6.41
N GLU A 178 17.88 -19.81 5.98
CA GLU A 178 18.47 -18.53 6.36
C GLU A 178 18.10 -17.43 5.36
N PHE A 179 17.76 -16.26 5.89
CA PHE A 179 17.37 -15.09 5.12
C PHE A 179 18.27 -13.90 5.47
N ILE A 180 18.67 -13.13 4.46
CA ILE A 180 19.60 -12.00 4.63
C ILE A 180 18.89 -10.67 4.92
N GLY A 181 17.61 -10.56 4.60
CA GLY A 181 16.85 -9.32 4.81
C GLY A 181 15.51 -9.28 4.08
N ILE A 182 14.77 -8.20 4.31
CA ILE A 182 13.47 -7.92 3.70
C ILE A 182 13.63 -6.76 2.72
N VAL A 183 12.97 -6.88 1.57
CA VAL A 183 12.73 -5.78 0.62
C VAL A 183 11.25 -5.40 0.68
N SER A 184 10.93 -4.12 0.77
CA SER A 184 9.56 -3.59 0.65
C SER A 184 9.21 -3.12 -0.77
N ASP A 185 7.91 -3.08 -1.09
CA ASP A 185 7.38 -2.49 -2.33
C ASP A 185 7.81 -1.03 -2.51
N ARG A 186 7.80 -0.25 -1.42
CA ARG A 186 8.22 1.14 -1.37
C ARG A 186 9.72 1.29 -1.60
N ARG A 187 10.53 0.33 -1.14
CA ARG A 187 11.96 0.30 -1.41
C ARG A 187 12.25 0.04 -2.88
N LEU A 188 11.52 -0.88 -3.51
CA LEU A 188 11.60 -1.06 -4.96
C LEU A 188 11.21 0.24 -5.71
N LEU A 189 10.13 0.90 -5.29
CA LEU A 189 9.73 2.18 -5.88
C LEU A 189 10.79 3.28 -5.69
N THR A 190 11.45 3.32 -4.54
CA THR A 190 12.57 4.22 -4.26
C THR A 190 13.76 3.92 -5.18
N TRP A 191 14.05 2.64 -5.42
CA TRP A 191 15.08 2.23 -6.37
C TRP A 191 14.78 2.71 -7.80
N PHE A 192 13.54 2.58 -8.28
CA PHE A 192 13.15 3.11 -9.59
C PHE A 192 13.28 4.63 -9.69
N LEU A 193 12.95 5.37 -8.62
CA LEU A 193 13.15 6.81 -8.57
C LEU A 193 14.64 7.16 -8.69
N SER A 194 15.50 6.48 -7.92
CA SER A 194 16.95 6.68 -7.98
C SER A 194 17.54 6.28 -9.33
N PHE A 195 17.06 5.18 -9.92
CA PHE A 195 17.46 4.71 -11.25
C PHE A 195 17.12 5.76 -12.32
N ALA A 196 15.91 6.31 -12.31
CA ALA A 196 15.49 7.38 -13.22
C ALA A 196 16.26 8.71 -13.05
N GLN A 197 17.02 8.87 -11.97
CA GLN A 197 17.89 10.05 -11.76
C GLN A 197 19.31 9.85 -12.30
N GLN A 198 19.69 8.62 -12.68
CA GLN A 198 21.00 8.32 -13.25
C GLN A 198 21.07 8.80 -14.71
N SER A 199 22.24 9.29 -15.12
CA SER A 199 22.45 9.81 -16.48
C SER A 199 22.21 8.76 -17.57
N GLU A 200 22.49 7.50 -17.28
CA GLU A 200 22.28 6.37 -18.19
C GLU A 200 20.80 6.02 -18.40
N SER A 201 19.90 6.58 -17.57
CA SER A 201 18.46 6.28 -17.56
C SER A 201 17.58 7.51 -17.84
N GLU A 202 18.12 8.53 -18.52
CA GLU A 202 17.39 9.77 -18.84
C GLU A 202 16.13 9.50 -19.69
N SER A 203 16.13 8.45 -20.53
CA SER A 203 14.94 8.05 -21.29
C SER A 203 13.81 7.60 -20.38
N LEU A 204 14.08 6.89 -19.28
CA LEU A 204 13.07 6.53 -18.29
C LEU A 204 12.56 7.78 -17.56
N ARG A 205 13.46 8.71 -17.21
CA ARG A 205 13.10 9.99 -16.59
C ARG A 205 12.14 10.79 -17.48
N THR A 206 12.42 10.82 -18.77
CA THR A 206 11.59 11.46 -19.78
C THR A 206 10.22 10.79 -19.88
N TYR A 207 10.19 9.46 -19.91
CA TYR A 207 8.95 8.69 -19.87
C TYR A 207 8.10 9.00 -18.64
N LEU A 208 8.69 9.06 -17.44
CA LEU A 208 8.01 9.38 -16.18
C LEU A 208 7.64 10.87 -16.04
N SER A 209 8.18 11.73 -16.88
CA SER A 209 7.83 13.15 -16.89
C SER A 209 6.51 13.42 -17.61
N ASN A 210 5.90 12.42 -18.24
CA ASN A 210 4.55 12.54 -18.80
C ASN A 210 3.48 12.73 -17.71
N PRO A 211 2.40 13.48 -18.00
CA PRO A 211 1.27 13.63 -17.09
C PRO A 211 0.59 12.30 -16.75
N LEU A 212 -0.01 12.20 -15.56
CA LEU A 212 -0.77 11.01 -15.14
C LEU A 212 -1.89 10.66 -16.13
N SER A 213 -2.58 11.65 -16.68
CA SER A 213 -3.63 11.44 -17.69
C SER A 213 -3.15 10.67 -18.92
N SER A 214 -1.86 10.75 -19.26
CA SER A 214 -1.27 10.02 -20.38
C SER A 214 -1.08 8.52 -20.13
N PHE A 215 -1.27 8.06 -18.89
CA PHE A 215 -1.18 6.65 -18.52
C PHE A 215 -2.55 5.99 -18.36
N SER A 216 -3.66 6.63 -18.75
CA SER A 216 -5.03 6.12 -18.55
C SER A 216 -5.24 4.70 -19.08
N ASP A 217 -4.64 4.36 -20.23
CA ASP A 217 -4.76 3.04 -20.86
C ASP A 217 -3.98 1.98 -20.10
N SER A 218 -2.85 2.38 -19.53
CA SER A 218 -2.00 1.49 -18.73
C SER A 218 -2.49 1.41 -17.28
N LEU A 219 -3.15 2.44 -16.75
CA LEU A 219 -3.59 2.50 -15.36
C LEU A 219 -5.11 2.73 -15.31
N PRO A 220 -5.91 1.65 -15.43
CA PRO A 220 -7.38 1.74 -15.36
C PRO A 220 -7.87 2.41 -14.08
N SER A 221 -7.06 2.36 -13.03
CA SER A 221 -7.28 2.96 -11.72
C SER A 221 -7.36 4.48 -11.69
N LEU A 222 -6.85 5.16 -12.72
CA LEU A 222 -6.88 6.61 -12.84
C LEU A 222 -8.28 7.18 -13.05
N ASN A 223 -9.25 6.34 -13.46
CA ASN A 223 -10.61 6.76 -13.85
C ASN A 223 -11.73 6.18 -12.96
N LEU A 224 -11.44 5.82 -11.70
CA LEU A 224 -12.49 5.38 -10.77
C LEU A 224 -13.30 6.58 -10.23
N PHE A 225 -14.43 6.86 -10.89
CA PHE A 225 -15.47 7.78 -10.39
C PHE A 225 -16.33 7.22 -9.26
N ALA A 226 -15.91 6.15 -8.56
CA ALA A 226 -16.75 5.47 -7.59
C ALA A 226 -16.02 5.20 -6.26
N SER A 227 -16.51 5.87 -5.21
CA SER A 227 -16.34 5.62 -3.78
C SER A 227 -14.97 5.16 -3.31
N VAL A 228 -14.11 6.12 -2.95
CA VAL A 228 -13.01 5.81 -2.03
C VAL A 228 -13.47 5.99 -0.60
N VAL A 229 -13.55 4.88 0.13
CA VAL A 229 -13.74 4.81 1.57
C VAL A 229 -12.41 5.08 2.28
N ALA A 230 -12.50 5.79 3.41
CA ALA A 230 -11.42 6.32 4.23
C ALA A 230 -10.16 5.44 4.38
N THR A 231 -9.00 6.09 4.28
CA THR A 231 -7.69 5.52 4.64
C THR A 231 -7.64 5.24 6.15
N LYS A 232 -7.52 3.96 6.53
CA LYS A 232 -7.18 3.58 7.91
C LYS A 232 -5.66 3.48 8.05
N VAL A 233 -5.07 4.23 8.98
CA VAL A 233 -3.68 4.02 9.41
C VAL A 233 -3.67 2.88 10.42
N VAL A 234 -3.06 1.77 10.03
CA VAL A 234 -3.03 0.49 10.76
C VAL A 234 -2.05 0.53 11.94
N THR A 235 -1.02 1.39 11.87
CA THR A 235 0.08 1.47 12.84
C THR A 235 -0.31 2.13 14.18
N ASP A 236 -1.29 3.04 14.19
CA ASP A 236 -1.61 3.82 15.40
C ASP A 236 -2.49 3.04 16.39
N ILE A 237 -3.21 2.03 15.91
CA ILE A 237 -4.09 1.19 16.72
C ILE A 237 -3.28 0.34 17.71
N GLY A 238 -2.18 -0.26 17.24
CA GLY A 238 -1.31 -1.10 18.07
C GLY A 238 -0.73 -0.35 19.26
N LYS A 239 -0.34 0.91 19.08
CA LYS A 239 0.25 1.75 20.14
C LYS A 239 -0.70 2.04 21.30
N ILE A 240 -2.01 1.97 21.08
CA ILE A 240 -3.03 2.27 22.09
C ILE A 240 -3.60 0.98 22.67
N VAL A 241 -3.79 -0.05 21.84
CA VAL A 241 -4.40 -1.31 22.29
C VAL A 241 -3.40 -2.17 23.06
N VAL A 242 -2.13 -2.24 22.65
CA VAL A 242 -1.11 -3.12 23.29
C VAL A 242 -0.83 -2.73 24.75
N PRO A 243 -0.67 -1.45 25.13
CA PRO A 243 -0.47 -1.07 26.53
C PRO A 243 -1.74 -1.17 27.39
N SER A 244 -2.91 -1.37 26.77
CA SER A 244 -4.20 -1.27 27.45
C SER A 244 -4.60 -2.61 28.08
N GLN A 245 -4.55 -2.70 29.40
CA GLN A 245 -4.95 -3.90 30.17
C GLN A 245 -6.47 -4.17 30.19
N SER A 246 -7.28 -3.45 29.40
CA SER A 246 -8.75 -3.52 29.44
C SER A 246 -9.35 -3.68 28.05
N ASN A 247 -10.18 -4.71 27.87
CA ASN A 247 -10.96 -4.96 26.64
C ASN A 247 -12.02 -3.88 26.36
N GLN A 248 -12.27 -2.96 27.29
CA GLN A 248 -13.25 -1.87 27.09
C GLN A 248 -12.87 -0.97 25.92
N ILE A 249 -11.57 -0.87 25.58
CA ILE A 249 -11.08 -0.08 24.45
C ILE A 249 -11.62 -0.56 23.10
N LEU A 250 -11.90 -1.86 22.97
CA LEU A 250 -12.47 -2.47 21.76
C LEU A 250 -13.99 -2.27 21.64
N SER A 251 -14.64 -1.87 22.74
CA SER A 251 -16.08 -1.58 22.79
C SER A 251 -16.42 -0.09 22.61
N LEU A 252 -15.39 0.75 22.48
CA LEU A 252 -15.57 2.18 22.25
C LEU A 252 -16.19 2.44 20.86
N SER A 253 -17.04 3.46 20.78
CA SER A 253 -17.51 3.92 19.47
C SER A 253 -16.30 4.35 18.62
N ILE A 254 -16.38 4.14 17.31
CA ILE A 254 -15.30 4.54 16.38
C ILE A 254 -14.89 6.00 16.61
N GLN A 255 -15.84 6.90 16.93
CA GLN A 255 -15.55 8.30 17.25
C GLN A 255 -14.73 8.45 18.53
N HIS A 256 -15.03 7.69 19.58
CA HIS A 256 -14.34 7.74 20.86
C HIS A 256 -12.95 7.08 20.78
N PHE A 257 -12.84 5.97 20.06
CA PHE A 257 -11.58 5.30 19.77
C PHE A 257 -10.66 6.20 18.93
N ILE A 258 -11.21 6.83 17.87
CA ILE A 258 -10.50 7.87 17.11
C ILE A 258 -10.14 9.04 18.02
N SER A 259 -10.96 9.45 19.00
CA SER A 259 -10.59 10.52 19.93
C SER A 259 -9.48 10.13 20.91
N LEU A 260 -9.29 8.84 21.20
CA LEU A 260 -8.15 8.36 21.98
C LEU A 260 -6.87 8.32 21.14
N ILE A 261 -6.98 7.99 19.85
CA ILE A 261 -5.90 8.17 18.86
C ILE A 261 -5.57 9.66 18.68
N LYS A 262 -6.58 10.53 18.62
CA LYS A 262 -6.45 11.99 18.46
C LYS A 262 -6.21 12.76 19.77
N GLY A 263 -6.30 12.11 20.92
CA GLY A 263 -6.20 12.75 22.23
C GLY A 263 -4.80 13.36 22.47
N PRO A 264 -3.72 12.61 22.20
CA PRO A 264 -2.37 13.16 22.29
C PRO A 264 -1.95 13.98 21.05
N ASP A 265 -2.54 13.75 19.89
CA ASP A 265 -2.09 14.31 18.61
C ASP A 265 -3.06 15.34 18.02
N GLY A 266 -2.62 16.59 17.85
CA GLY A 266 -3.41 17.72 17.34
C GLY A 266 -3.95 18.66 18.44
N SER A 267 -4.27 18.14 19.64
CA SER A 267 -4.73 18.98 20.76
C SER A 267 -3.61 19.78 21.44
N MET A 268 -2.35 19.35 21.31
CA MET A 268 -1.18 20.02 21.91
C MET A 268 -0.26 20.71 20.89
N ASP A 269 -0.25 20.28 19.62
CA ASP A 269 0.69 20.75 18.59
C ASP A 269 0.03 21.49 17.41
N GLY A 270 -1.31 21.52 17.32
CA GLY A 270 -2.05 22.34 16.35
C GLY A 270 -1.89 21.93 14.89
N GLN A 271 -1.42 20.70 14.61
CA GLN A 271 -1.21 20.19 13.26
C GLN A 271 -2.31 19.21 12.85
N ASP A 272 -2.93 19.43 11.67
CA ASP A 272 -3.86 18.49 11.05
C ASP A 272 -3.06 17.36 10.36
N ARG A 273 -2.99 16.19 11.00
CA ARG A 273 -1.99 15.15 10.67
C ARG A 273 -2.44 14.04 9.72
N TYR A 274 -3.61 14.11 9.10
CA TYR A 274 -3.95 13.19 8.01
C TYR A 274 -4.20 13.95 6.70
N PRO A 275 -3.15 14.45 6.03
CA PRO A 275 -3.34 15.07 4.73
C PRO A 275 -3.86 13.99 3.78
N VAL A 276 -5.05 14.20 3.25
CA VAL A 276 -5.50 13.47 2.06
C VAL A 276 -4.63 13.99 0.91
N TYR A 277 -3.55 13.28 0.60
CA TYR A 277 -2.63 13.69 -0.45
C TYR A 277 -3.28 13.50 -1.80
N SER A 278 -3.42 14.62 -2.53
CA SER A 278 -3.92 14.62 -3.89
C SER A 278 -2.88 15.04 -4.91
N VAL A 279 -3.09 14.60 -6.14
CA VAL A 279 -2.37 15.00 -7.35
C VAL A 279 -3.40 15.38 -8.42
N LEU A 280 -2.97 16.18 -9.39
CA LEU A 280 -3.81 16.53 -10.54
C LEU A 280 -3.57 15.53 -11.68
N PRO A 281 -4.54 15.31 -12.59
CA PRO A 281 -4.31 14.54 -13.81
C PRO A 281 -3.12 15.06 -14.64
N THR A 282 -2.84 16.36 -14.55
CA THR A 282 -1.71 17.05 -15.21
C THR A 282 -0.38 16.90 -14.46
N SER A 283 -0.39 16.41 -13.21
CA SER A 283 0.83 16.11 -12.46
C SER A 283 1.60 14.99 -13.16
N THR A 284 2.94 15.05 -13.13
CA THR A 284 3.76 14.02 -13.78
C THR A 284 3.77 12.71 -12.97
N MET A 285 4.02 11.59 -13.63
CA MET A 285 4.24 10.31 -12.93
C MET A 285 5.41 10.41 -11.95
N LEU A 286 6.51 11.06 -12.35
CA LEU A 286 7.69 11.28 -11.50
C LEU A 286 7.34 12.06 -10.22
N TYR A 287 6.59 13.15 -10.33
CA TYR A 287 6.13 13.92 -9.16
C TYR A 287 5.21 13.08 -8.26
N THR A 288 4.36 12.24 -8.85
CA THR A 288 3.47 11.35 -8.11
C THR A 288 4.24 10.31 -7.31
N ILE A 289 5.28 9.70 -7.90
CA ILE A 289 6.20 8.80 -7.21
C ILE A 289 6.91 9.52 -6.06
N GLN A 290 7.45 10.72 -6.32
CA GLN A 290 8.11 11.53 -5.29
C GLN A 290 7.17 11.87 -4.14
N LYS A 291 5.92 12.24 -4.44
CA LYS A 291 4.91 12.54 -3.42
C LYS A 291 4.59 11.29 -2.59
N LEU A 292 4.31 10.14 -3.22
CA LEU A 292 4.05 8.88 -2.50
C LEU A 292 5.20 8.53 -1.53
N LEU A 293 6.45 8.64 -1.98
CA LEU A 293 7.62 8.34 -1.17
C LEU A 293 7.85 9.38 -0.06
N ALA A 294 7.73 10.67 -0.36
CA ALA A 294 7.95 11.75 0.61
C ALA A 294 6.90 11.78 1.71
N THR A 295 5.67 11.36 1.42
CA THR A 295 4.56 11.35 2.38
C THR A 295 4.35 10.00 3.04
N ASN A 296 5.18 9.01 2.72
CA ASN A 296 5.03 7.61 3.14
C ASN A 296 3.60 7.07 2.89
N ALA A 297 2.96 7.52 1.81
CA ALA A 297 1.61 7.10 1.46
C ALA A 297 1.67 5.92 0.48
N HIS A 298 0.86 4.89 0.72
CA HIS A 298 0.72 3.79 -0.24
C HIS A 298 -0.14 4.18 -1.46
N ARG A 299 -0.98 5.22 -1.31
CA ARG A 299 -1.90 5.69 -2.35
C ARG A 299 -2.09 7.21 -2.25
N VAL A 300 -2.29 7.86 -3.39
CA VAL A 300 -2.65 9.28 -3.52
C VAL A 300 -3.90 9.41 -4.38
N PHE A 301 -4.74 10.39 -4.03
CA PHE A 301 -5.99 10.66 -4.75
C PHE A 301 -5.73 11.53 -5.97
N ILE A 302 -6.49 11.33 -7.04
CA ILE A 302 -6.45 12.22 -8.19
C ILE A 302 -7.67 13.13 -8.11
N THR A 303 -7.44 14.43 -8.04
CA THR A 303 -8.52 15.44 -7.99
C THR A 303 -8.49 16.31 -9.23
N GLN A 304 -9.66 16.66 -9.77
CA GLN A 304 -9.77 17.66 -10.83
C GLN A 304 -9.78 19.07 -10.22
N ASP A 305 -9.19 20.03 -10.91
CA ASP A 305 -9.33 21.45 -10.57
C ASP A 305 -10.78 21.87 -10.80
N SER A 306 -11.53 22.16 -9.73
CA SER A 306 -12.81 22.83 -9.85
C SER A 306 -12.59 24.30 -10.20
N THR A 307 -12.77 24.68 -11.46
CA THR A 307 -12.76 26.08 -11.89
C THR A 307 -14.00 26.88 -11.45
N VAL A 308 -14.63 26.54 -10.31
CA VAL A 308 -15.78 27.28 -9.78
C VAL A 308 -15.51 27.69 -8.33
N SER A 309 -14.68 28.71 -8.16
CA SER A 309 -14.68 29.53 -6.95
C SER A 309 -15.92 30.43 -6.98
N SER A 310 -17.02 29.99 -6.39
CA SER A 310 -18.12 30.87 -5.98
C SER A 310 -18.83 30.24 -4.78
N PRO A 311 -18.93 30.91 -3.62
CA PRO A 311 -19.64 30.40 -2.46
C PRO A 311 -21.14 30.66 -2.68
N LEU A 312 -21.81 29.77 -3.39
CA LEU A 312 -23.27 29.74 -3.41
C LEU A 312 -23.72 28.35 -2.95
N LEU A 313 -24.38 28.35 -1.78
CA LEU A 313 -25.03 27.21 -1.16
C LEU A 313 -25.85 26.43 -2.19
N SER A 314 -25.30 25.30 -2.64
CA SER A 314 -26.04 24.26 -3.34
C SER A 314 -25.67 22.91 -2.71
N PRO A 315 -26.65 22.05 -2.36
CA PRO A 315 -26.38 20.82 -1.59
C PRO A 315 -25.92 19.66 -2.50
N LYS A 316 -25.17 19.94 -3.56
CA LYS A 316 -24.65 18.93 -4.49
C LYS A 316 -23.17 19.19 -4.79
N SER A 317 -22.31 18.98 -3.79
CA SER A 317 -20.88 18.80 -4.04
C SER A 317 -20.66 17.44 -4.69
N SER A 318 -20.79 17.37 -6.02
CA SER A 318 -20.17 16.27 -6.77
C SER A 318 -18.68 16.37 -6.50
N GLY A 319 -18.10 15.41 -5.78
CA GLY A 319 -16.70 15.48 -5.37
C GLY A 319 -15.78 15.60 -6.59
N ASN A 320 -14.74 16.44 -6.48
CA ASN A 320 -13.71 16.60 -7.52
C ASN A 320 -12.80 15.37 -7.66
N LEU A 321 -13.17 14.22 -7.11
CA LEU A 321 -12.34 13.01 -7.13
C LEU A 321 -12.45 12.33 -8.50
N ALA A 322 -11.33 12.26 -9.22
CA ALA A 322 -11.23 11.59 -10.52
C ALA A 322 -10.74 10.13 -10.42
N GLY A 323 -9.88 9.82 -9.44
CA GLY A 323 -9.30 8.49 -9.33
C GLY A 323 -8.31 8.33 -8.19
N LEU A 324 -7.52 7.26 -8.24
CA LEU A 324 -6.55 6.88 -7.19
C LEU A 324 -5.34 6.20 -7.83
N VAL A 325 -4.14 6.60 -7.43
CA VAL A 325 -2.87 5.95 -7.80
C VAL A 325 -2.24 5.35 -6.56
N SER A 326 -1.86 4.07 -6.63
CA SER A 326 -1.13 3.37 -5.59
C SER A 326 0.29 2.98 -6.03
N VAL A 327 1.14 2.63 -5.05
CA VAL A 327 2.45 2.01 -5.30
C VAL A 327 2.31 0.79 -6.22
N VAL A 328 1.31 -0.07 -5.99
CA VAL A 328 1.05 -1.28 -6.79
C VAL A 328 0.70 -0.93 -8.24
N ASP A 329 -0.07 0.14 -8.48
CA ASP A 329 -0.40 0.60 -9.84
C ASP A 329 0.87 0.98 -10.61
N ILE A 330 1.78 1.72 -9.96
CA ILE A 330 3.05 2.16 -10.56
C ILE A 330 3.99 0.99 -10.77
N LEU A 331 4.14 0.08 -9.80
CA LEU A 331 4.95 -1.13 -9.97
C LEU A 331 4.36 -2.05 -11.05
N SER A 332 3.05 -2.08 -11.23
CA SER A 332 2.39 -2.80 -12.32
C SER A 332 2.68 -2.20 -13.70
N LEU A 333 2.85 -0.88 -13.78
CA LEU A 333 3.35 -0.22 -15.00
C LEU A 333 4.77 -0.71 -15.32
N PHE A 334 5.68 -0.69 -14.35
CA PHE A 334 7.05 -1.18 -14.54
C PHE A 334 7.12 -2.66 -14.86
N ALA A 335 6.30 -3.50 -14.23
CA ALA A 335 6.23 -4.92 -14.52
C ALA A 335 5.79 -5.19 -15.97
N ARG A 336 4.87 -4.39 -16.53
CA ARG A 336 4.49 -4.49 -17.96
C ARG A 336 5.61 -4.05 -18.90
N LEU A 337 6.35 -2.99 -18.55
CA LEU A 337 7.57 -2.62 -19.30
C LEU A 337 8.60 -3.75 -19.25
N ALA A 338 8.71 -4.45 -18.13
CA ALA A 338 9.55 -5.63 -17.96
C ALA A 338 8.98 -6.92 -18.59
N LYS A 339 7.88 -6.84 -19.35
CA LYS A 339 7.21 -7.98 -20.01
C LYS A 339 6.76 -9.08 -19.02
N VAL A 340 6.52 -8.74 -17.75
CA VAL A 340 5.96 -9.66 -16.75
C VAL A 340 4.51 -9.99 -17.11
N LYS A 341 4.17 -11.29 -17.10
CA LYS A 341 2.84 -11.78 -17.44
C LYS A 341 1.85 -11.65 -16.27
N ASP A 342 0.57 -11.57 -16.59
CA ASP A 342 -0.54 -11.62 -15.61
C ASP A 342 -0.45 -10.54 -14.51
N VAL A 343 -0.09 -9.33 -14.91
CA VAL A 343 -0.07 -8.15 -14.04
C VAL A 343 -1.38 -7.39 -14.20
N ASP A 344 -2.27 -7.54 -13.23
CA ASP A 344 -3.52 -6.79 -13.15
C ASP A 344 -3.67 -6.12 -11.77
N PRO A 345 -3.44 -4.80 -11.66
CA PRO A 345 -3.52 -4.09 -10.38
C PRO A 345 -4.95 -4.00 -9.83
N THR A 346 -5.98 -4.30 -10.63
CA THR A 346 -7.38 -4.24 -10.18
C THR A 346 -7.77 -5.45 -9.33
N ARG A 347 -7.16 -6.62 -9.56
CA ARG A 347 -7.41 -7.86 -8.78
C ARG A 347 -7.01 -7.76 -7.31
N VAL A 348 -6.03 -6.91 -7.01
CA VAL A 348 -5.53 -6.71 -5.63
C VAL A 348 -6.52 -5.91 -4.78
N ARG A 349 -7.45 -5.18 -5.40
CA ARG A 349 -8.35 -4.26 -4.70
C ARG A 349 -9.61 -4.93 -4.13
N SER A 350 -9.89 -6.18 -4.50
CA SER A 350 -11.07 -6.94 -4.06
C SER A 350 -10.85 -7.79 -2.81
N LEU A 351 -9.65 -7.73 -2.22
CA LEU A 351 -9.30 -8.32 -0.92
C LEU A 351 -9.00 -7.17 0.06
#